data_AF-A0A662HMC2-F1
#
_entry.id   AF-A0A662HMC2-F1
#
_cell.length_a   1.000
_cell.length_b   1.000
_cell.length_c   1.000
_cell.angle_alpha   90.00
_cell.angle_beta   90.00
_cell.angle_gamma   90.00
#
_symmetry.space_group_name_H-M   'P 1'
#
loop_
_entity.id
_entity.type
_entity.pdbx_description
1 polymer ?
#
loop_
_entity_poly.entity_id
_entity_poly.type
_entity_poly.pdbx_seq_one_letter_code
_entity_poly.pdbx_strand_id
1 'polypeptide(L)'
;MWRLRRLSFTVKYSDIVLSKIYSRVVEDFREHLKDSTDPSIVYVTDLVSCSQKRVFRQKYPELVFRFDPIALLGTLVHRGLEELLKEYGFQNEVEIVKEVEVNGKKYIIKGRVDSLNEDCVVEIKTARSDIGLPYEHHINQLQIYLNLLGKQKGVLIYVTPDRITEFFVEKKDVNIDELLKETINNIKHPRWSWECLHPDTLVFTPNGFKPIKFIKEGDEIIGVDNATKKYKVAVVTKVIRRKVKSNEKCFLIEPAGLNHIVITENHPILVRFSKWGNVRDVNSYKQRGYDVQVTSKTRCRIFTEPQWLTVREVYEIIEEERNKNISREYKVQPWMYIPYPTEVKYKASDLGLTSELLWLLGLTIADGSLKGDFSIRLTIGAHEEKVKDKVEEIASNHGISCSSRLRVLPPPHGKVFFIELGVKWRKLASRFIVWEKDQETGRYAPRKHFVNEILYMHPDDQKKIVEGMVTGDGHIYANGGFDYTTTSPKLAYQLVTMLLRQKILPSLKSSHKQYGWGEHPVFHVRWSEHKKRKPQAWFTDNGVWVRIKKIEPYPYEGEVYNFEVENIENYLTPAGIVHNCRYCVFAKICPYKVVE
;
A
#
# COMPACT_ATOMS: atom_id res chain seq x y z
N MET A 1 2.52 -33.41 46.70
CA MET A 1 3.04 -33.95 45.41
C MET A 1 1.83 -34.37 44.54
N TRP A 2 1.19 -33.43 43.84
CA TRP A 2 0.04 -33.73 42.97
C TRP A 2 0.52 -33.80 41.51
N ARG A 3 0.72 -35.02 41.00
CA ARG A 3 1.01 -35.27 39.57
C ARG A 3 -0.31 -35.21 38.79
N LEU A 4 -0.54 -34.13 38.05
CA LEU A 4 -1.56 -34.09 37.00
C LEU A 4 -1.18 -35.07 35.89
N ARG A 5 -1.89 -36.19 35.78
CA ARG A 5 -1.84 -37.08 34.61
C ARG A 5 -2.38 -36.31 33.41
N ARG A 6 -1.54 -36.01 32.41
CA ARG A 6 -2.00 -35.55 31.09
C ARG A 6 -2.70 -36.72 30.41
N LEU A 7 -4.02 -36.67 30.30
CA LEU A 7 -4.78 -37.50 29.37
C LEU A 7 -4.32 -37.15 27.95
N SER A 8 -3.65 -38.08 27.28
CA SER A 8 -3.31 -37.94 25.86
C SER A 8 -4.52 -38.35 25.03
N PHE A 9 -5.33 -37.39 24.60
CA PHE A 9 -6.39 -37.64 23.64
C PHE A 9 -5.76 -37.82 22.25
N THR A 10 -6.06 -38.93 21.59
CA THR A 10 -5.67 -39.13 20.19
C THR A 10 -6.76 -38.52 19.33
N VAL A 11 -6.46 -37.38 18.70
CA VAL A 11 -7.39 -36.70 17.77
C VAL A 11 -7.29 -37.41 16.42
N LYS A 12 -8.42 -37.93 15.91
CA LYS A 12 -8.53 -38.47 14.56
C LYS A 12 -9.11 -37.40 13.63
N TYR A 13 -8.66 -37.39 12.37
CA TYR A 13 -9.26 -36.55 11.33
C TYR A 13 -10.70 -37.00 11.06
N SER A 14 -11.59 -36.04 10.75
CA SER A 14 -13.00 -36.26 10.43
C SER A 14 -13.43 -35.28 9.33
N ASP A 15 -14.30 -35.75 8.43
CA ASP A 15 -14.89 -34.98 7.34
C ASP A 15 -16.43 -35.09 7.31
N ILE A 16 -17.04 -35.63 8.37
CA ILE A 16 -18.49 -35.91 8.46
C ILE A 16 -19.35 -34.67 8.22
N VAL A 17 -18.95 -33.53 8.81
CA VAL A 17 -19.68 -32.25 8.64
C VAL A 17 -19.20 -31.52 7.39
N LEU A 18 -17.90 -31.58 7.11
CA LEU A 18 -17.29 -30.90 5.96
C LEU A 18 -17.89 -31.38 4.63
N SER A 19 -18.05 -32.70 4.47
CA SER A 19 -18.66 -33.31 3.28
C SER A 19 -20.09 -32.82 3.04
N LYS A 20 -20.89 -32.67 4.10
CA LYS A 20 -22.26 -32.15 4.01
C LYS A 20 -22.29 -30.67 3.63
N ILE A 21 -21.44 -29.85 4.26
CA ILE A 21 -21.33 -28.42 3.94
C ILE A 21 -20.89 -28.23 2.49
N TYR A 22 -19.83 -28.94 2.07
CA TYR A 22 -19.33 -28.88 0.69
C TYR A 22 -20.38 -29.29 -0.32
N SER A 23 -21.06 -30.42 -0.09
CA SER A 23 -22.13 -30.91 -0.98
C SER A 23 -23.25 -29.88 -1.13
N ARG A 24 -23.67 -29.26 -0.02
CA ARG A 24 -24.71 -28.22 -0.06
C ARG A 24 -24.28 -26.98 -0.85
N VAL A 25 -23.05 -26.49 -0.65
CA VAL A 25 -22.54 -25.34 -1.40
C VAL A 25 -22.42 -25.65 -2.90
N VAL A 26 -22.07 -26.88 -3.26
CA VAL A 26 -22.01 -27.33 -4.66
C VAL A 26 -23.41 -27.44 -5.27
N GLU A 27 -24.40 -27.97 -4.55
CA GLU A 27 -25.80 -28.01 -4.99
C GLU A 27 -26.35 -26.61 -5.22
N ASP A 28 -26.22 -25.72 -4.23
CA ASP A 28 -26.65 -24.32 -4.35
C ASP A 28 -26.02 -23.68 -5.59
N PHE A 29 -24.71 -23.86 -5.81
CA PHE A 29 -24.04 -23.36 -7.00
C PHE A 29 -24.61 -23.91 -8.31
N ARG A 30 -24.91 -25.22 -8.38
CA ARG A 30 -25.45 -25.88 -9.57
C ARG A 30 -26.87 -25.42 -9.90
N GLU A 31 -27.71 -25.22 -8.89
CA GLU A 31 -29.08 -24.71 -9.07
C GLU A 31 -29.07 -23.32 -9.72
N HIS A 32 -28.17 -22.45 -9.26
CA HIS A 32 -28.04 -21.09 -9.80
C HIS A 32 -27.36 -21.04 -11.17
N LEU A 33 -26.64 -22.11 -11.57
CA LEU A 33 -25.86 -22.12 -12.82
C LEU A 33 -26.74 -21.95 -14.06
N LYS A 34 -27.90 -22.60 -14.09
CA LYS A 34 -28.83 -22.56 -15.25
C LYS A 34 -29.29 -21.13 -15.54
N ASP A 35 -29.77 -20.44 -14.51
CA ASP A 35 -30.25 -19.06 -14.65
C ASP A 35 -29.08 -18.08 -14.87
N SER A 36 -27.90 -18.35 -14.29
CA SER A 36 -26.75 -17.47 -14.39
C SER A 36 -26.16 -17.32 -15.80
N THR A 37 -26.43 -18.30 -16.67
CA THR A 37 -25.93 -18.38 -18.04
C THR A 37 -26.95 -17.91 -19.08
N ASP A 38 -28.22 -17.72 -18.71
CA ASP A 38 -29.26 -17.24 -19.63
C ASP A 38 -29.08 -15.73 -19.94
N PRO A 39 -28.96 -15.33 -21.22
CA PRO A 39 -28.79 -13.93 -21.61
C PRO A 39 -30.04 -13.06 -21.45
N SER A 40 -31.23 -13.66 -21.33
CA SER A 40 -32.49 -12.96 -21.09
C SER A 40 -32.72 -12.62 -19.61
N ILE A 41 -32.02 -13.30 -18.70
CA ILE A 41 -32.10 -13.08 -17.26
C ILE A 41 -31.07 -12.01 -16.84
N VAL A 42 -31.53 -11.05 -16.03
CA VAL A 42 -30.69 -10.01 -15.40
C VAL A 42 -30.98 -10.02 -13.92
N TYR A 43 -29.97 -10.28 -13.09
CA TYR A 43 -30.19 -10.24 -11.65
C TYR A 43 -30.21 -8.80 -11.14
N VAL A 44 -30.95 -8.53 -10.06
CA VAL A 44 -30.89 -7.24 -9.35
C VAL A 44 -29.44 -6.86 -9.00
N THR A 45 -28.61 -7.84 -8.61
CA THR A 45 -27.18 -7.64 -8.33
C THR A 45 -26.36 -7.25 -9.58
N ASP A 46 -26.81 -7.59 -10.79
CA ASP A 46 -26.17 -7.13 -12.03
C ASP A 46 -26.39 -5.63 -12.26
N LEU A 47 -27.58 -5.13 -11.90
CA LEU A 47 -27.95 -3.71 -12.09
C LEU A 47 -27.12 -2.76 -11.23
N VAL A 48 -26.58 -3.25 -10.11
CA VAL A 48 -25.74 -2.48 -9.17
C VAL A 48 -24.25 -2.85 -9.24
N SER A 49 -23.86 -3.74 -10.16
CA SER A 49 -22.46 -4.16 -10.33
C SER A 49 -21.91 -3.82 -11.72
N CYS A 50 -20.60 -3.98 -11.89
CA CYS A 50 -19.94 -3.78 -13.17
C CYS A 50 -20.62 -4.63 -14.25
N SER A 51 -21.11 -4.00 -15.33
CA SER A 51 -21.84 -4.72 -16.39
C SER A 51 -21.01 -5.83 -17.04
N GLN A 52 -19.69 -5.68 -17.11
CA GLN A 52 -18.78 -6.71 -17.60
C GLN A 52 -18.76 -7.98 -16.71
N LYS A 53 -19.06 -7.85 -15.41
CA LYS A 53 -19.17 -8.99 -14.48
C LYS A 53 -20.28 -9.94 -14.92
N ARG A 54 -21.39 -9.41 -15.43
CA ARG A 54 -22.49 -10.21 -16.01
C ARG A 54 -22.03 -10.99 -17.23
N VAL A 55 -21.29 -10.34 -18.14
CA VAL A 55 -20.75 -10.98 -19.34
C VAL A 55 -19.85 -12.17 -18.99
N PHE A 56 -18.98 -12.03 -17.97
CA PHE A 56 -18.16 -13.19 -17.55
C PHE A 56 -18.90 -14.23 -16.78
N ARG A 57 -19.88 -13.88 -15.95
CA ARG A 57 -20.70 -14.90 -15.30
C ARG A 57 -21.36 -15.80 -16.35
N GLN A 58 -21.85 -15.23 -17.45
CA GLN A 58 -22.48 -15.99 -18.53
C GLN A 58 -21.49 -16.90 -19.27
N LYS A 59 -20.25 -16.41 -19.49
CA LYS A 59 -19.22 -17.15 -20.24
C LYS A 59 -18.42 -18.15 -19.40
N TYR A 60 -18.20 -17.84 -18.13
CA TYR A 60 -17.31 -18.55 -17.20
C TYR A 60 -17.95 -18.65 -15.81
N PRO A 61 -19.16 -19.22 -15.68
CA PRO A 61 -19.91 -19.27 -14.43
C PRO A 61 -19.15 -20.01 -13.32
N GLU A 62 -18.31 -20.99 -13.66
CA GLU A 62 -17.52 -21.80 -12.73
C GLU A 62 -16.54 -20.97 -11.89
N LEU A 63 -16.09 -19.81 -12.40
CA LEU A 63 -15.18 -18.92 -11.67
C LEU A 63 -15.84 -18.19 -10.50
N VAL A 64 -17.18 -18.22 -10.41
CA VAL A 64 -17.93 -17.64 -9.29
C VAL A 64 -17.93 -18.59 -8.08
N PHE A 65 -17.74 -19.90 -8.30
CA PHE A 65 -17.77 -20.89 -7.24
C PHE A 65 -16.72 -20.58 -6.16
N ARG A 66 -17.18 -20.49 -4.91
CA ARG A 66 -16.35 -20.19 -3.75
C ARG A 66 -16.65 -21.17 -2.63
N PHE A 67 -15.61 -21.86 -2.16
CA PHE A 67 -15.63 -22.65 -0.94
C PHE A 67 -14.52 -22.18 -0.02
N ASP A 68 -14.68 -20.98 0.53
CA ASP A 68 -13.75 -20.38 1.49
C ASP A 68 -14.47 -20.00 2.79
N PRO A 69 -13.77 -19.98 3.94
CA PRO A 69 -14.41 -19.77 5.25
C PRO A 69 -15.22 -18.48 5.38
N ILE A 70 -14.84 -17.42 4.65
CA ILE A 70 -15.49 -16.10 4.76
C ILE A 70 -16.81 -16.13 4.00
N ALA A 71 -16.82 -16.68 2.79
CA ALA A 71 -18.06 -16.88 2.04
C ALA A 71 -19.02 -17.84 2.77
N LEU A 72 -18.48 -18.90 3.38
CA LEU A 72 -19.27 -19.84 4.17
C LEU A 72 -19.88 -19.18 5.40
N LEU A 73 -19.11 -18.38 6.14
CA LEU A 73 -19.62 -17.63 7.30
C LEU A 73 -20.77 -16.70 6.89
N GLY A 74 -20.61 -15.97 5.78
CA GLY A 74 -21.67 -15.12 5.23
C GLY A 74 -22.96 -15.89 4.96
N THR A 75 -22.85 -17.05 4.30
CA THR A 75 -24.00 -17.91 3.97
C THR A 75 -24.70 -18.44 5.23
N LEU A 76 -23.93 -18.85 6.24
CA LEU A 76 -24.50 -19.35 7.50
C LEU A 76 -25.21 -18.25 8.28
N VAL A 77 -24.70 -17.01 8.25
CA VAL A 77 -25.34 -15.87 8.89
C VAL A 77 -26.66 -15.51 8.19
N HIS A 78 -26.69 -15.47 6.86
CA HIS A 78 -27.93 -15.26 6.09
C HIS A 78 -28.99 -16.29 6.49
N ARG A 79 -28.67 -17.58 6.37
CA ARG A 79 -29.61 -18.67 6.72
C ARG A 79 -30.11 -18.60 8.16
N GLY A 80 -29.22 -18.27 9.10
CA GLY A 80 -29.59 -18.16 10.51
C GLY A 80 -30.54 -16.99 10.79
N LEU A 81 -30.28 -15.83 10.18
CA LEU A 81 -31.15 -14.66 10.33
C LEU A 81 -32.47 -14.81 9.60
N GLU A 82 -32.47 -15.42 8.41
CA GLU A 82 -33.68 -15.76 7.67
C GLU A 82 -34.58 -16.65 8.53
N GLU A 83 -34.11 -17.81 9.00
CA GLU A 83 -34.94 -18.70 9.84
C GLU A 83 -35.46 -18.00 11.10
N LEU A 84 -34.66 -17.13 11.72
CA LEU A 84 -35.13 -16.32 12.85
C LEU A 84 -36.26 -15.36 12.45
N LEU A 85 -36.11 -14.59 11.37
CA LEU A 85 -37.14 -13.64 10.91
C LEU A 85 -38.45 -14.34 10.52
N LYS A 86 -38.37 -15.57 10.05
CA LYS A 86 -39.55 -16.41 9.73
C LYS A 86 -40.44 -16.65 10.94
N GLU A 87 -39.84 -16.85 12.13
CA GLU A 87 -40.58 -16.98 13.39
C GLU A 87 -41.37 -15.72 13.75
N TYR A 88 -40.95 -14.56 13.22
CA TYR A 88 -41.60 -13.26 13.40
C TYR A 88 -42.48 -12.83 12.22
N GLY A 89 -42.91 -13.78 11.38
CA GLY A 89 -43.88 -13.54 10.32
C GLY A 89 -43.29 -12.92 9.05
N PHE A 90 -41.97 -12.92 8.89
CA PHE A 90 -41.36 -12.59 7.61
C PHE A 90 -41.37 -13.78 6.65
N GLN A 91 -41.48 -13.48 5.36
CA GLN A 91 -41.28 -14.41 4.27
C GLN A 91 -39.83 -14.28 3.78
N ASN A 92 -39.07 -15.36 3.80
CA ASN A 92 -37.68 -15.38 3.36
C ASN A 92 -37.52 -15.80 1.91
N GLU A 93 -36.37 -15.44 1.34
CA GLU A 93 -35.95 -15.84 -0.01
C GLU A 93 -37.03 -15.56 -1.08
N VAL A 94 -37.75 -14.43 -0.95
CA VAL A 94 -38.86 -14.12 -1.85
C VAL A 94 -38.32 -13.78 -3.23
N GLU A 95 -38.70 -14.60 -4.21
CA GLU A 95 -38.32 -14.40 -5.61
C GLU A 95 -39.12 -13.27 -6.24
N ILE A 96 -38.40 -12.36 -6.88
CA ILE A 96 -38.95 -11.27 -7.68
C ILE A 96 -38.66 -11.56 -9.13
N VAL A 97 -39.70 -11.51 -9.95
CA VAL A 97 -39.63 -11.67 -11.40
C VAL A 97 -40.37 -10.50 -12.04
N LYS A 98 -39.68 -9.68 -12.83
CA LYS A 98 -40.29 -8.62 -13.63
C LYS A 98 -39.91 -8.76 -15.08
N GLU A 99 -40.91 -8.89 -15.95
CA GLU A 99 -40.71 -8.83 -17.40
C GLU A 99 -40.58 -7.37 -17.85
N VAL A 100 -39.54 -7.08 -18.63
CA VAL A 100 -39.30 -5.78 -19.23
C VAL A 100 -38.93 -5.97 -20.69
N GLU A 101 -39.52 -5.16 -21.57
CA GLU A 101 -39.21 -5.18 -22.99
C GLU A 101 -38.20 -4.07 -23.32
N VAL A 102 -37.07 -4.44 -23.92
CA VAL A 102 -36.04 -3.51 -24.36
C VAL A 102 -35.70 -3.82 -25.81
N ASN A 103 -35.88 -2.85 -26.71
CA ASN A 103 -35.61 -2.97 -28.14
C ASN A 103 -36.30 -4.17 -28.81
N GLY A 104 -37.56 -4.46 -28.46
CA GLY A 104 -38.33 -5.57 -29.04
C GLY A 104 -37.95 -6.96 -28.49
N LYS A 105 -37.08 -7.05 -27.49
CA LYS A 105 -36.66 -8.29 -26.83
C LYS A 105 -37.09 -8.28 -25.36
N LYS A 106 -37.67 -9.39 -24.91
CA LYS A 106 -38.08 -9.59 -23.52
C LYS A 106 -36.89 -9.96 -22.66
N TYR A 107 -36.75 -9.27 -21.53
CA TYR A 107 -35.79 -9.54 -20.47
C TYR A 107 -36.53 -9.77 -19.16
N ILE A 108 -35.96 -10.63 -18.32
CA ILE A 108 -36.50 -10.95 -17.01
C ILE A 108 -35.52 -10.40 -15.96
N ILE A 109 -35.97 -9.42 -15.19
CA ILE A 109 -35.25 -8.99 -13.99
C ILE A 109 -35.60 -9.99 -12.88
N LYS A 110 -34.59 -10.72 -12.40
CA LYS A 110 -34.72 -11.66 -11.28
C LYS A 110 -34.02 -11.12 -10.03
N GLY A 111 -34.63 -11.31 -8.88
CA GLY A 111 -34.04 -10.98 -7.60
C GLY A 111 -34.52 -11.94 -6.52
N ARG A 112 -33.72 -12.10 -5.47
CA ARG A 112 -34.12 -12.80 -4.26
C ARG A 112 -33.94 -11.85 -3.11
N VAL A 113 -35.05 -11.46 -2.51
CA VAL A 113 -35.03 -10.67 -1.28
C VAL A 113 -34.76 -11.62 -0.13
N ASP A 114 -33.81 -11.28 0.73
CA ASP A 114 -33.44 -12.14 1.86
C ASP A 114 -34.66 -12.37 2.77
N SER A 115 -35.38 -11.30 3.14
CA SER A 115 -36.61 -11.40 3.93
C SER A 115 -37.54 -10.20 3.74
N LEU A 116 -38.87 -10.38 3.82
CA LEU A 116 -39.83 -9.27 3.79
C LEU A 116 -41.14 -9.60 4.52
N ASN A 117 -41.84 -8.57 4.97
CA ASN A 117 -43.19 -8.68 5.52
C ASN A 117 -44.12 -7.59 4.92
N GLU A 118 -45.26 -7.35 5.56
CA GLU A 118 -46.19 -6.29 5.13
C GLU A 118 -45.54 -4.89 5.21
N ASP A 119 -44.72 -4.65 6.24
CA ASP A 119 -44.18 -3.33 6.58
C ASP A 119 -42.88 -2.96 5.85
N CYS A 120 -41.95 -3.90 5.67
CA CYS A 120 -40.62 -3.62 5.14
C CYS A 120 -39.97 -4.78 4.38
N VAL A 121 -38.95 -4.42 3.58
CA VAL A 121 -38.03 -5.33 2.91
C VAL A 121 -36.71 -5.36 3.69
N VAL A 122 -36.20 -6.53 4.02
CA VAL A 122 -34.93 -6.70 4.73
C VAL A 122 -33.88 -7.27 3.79
N GLU A 123 -32.74 -6.59 3.72
CA GLU A 123 -31.53 -7.04 3.03
C GLU A 123 -30.44 -7.29 4.06
N ILE A 124 -29.99 -8.54 4.15
CA ILE A 124 -28.96 -9.00 5.07
C ILE A 124 -27.61 -8.85 4.39
N LYS A 125 -26.61 -8.36 5.11
CA LYS A 125 -25.24 -8.23 4.62
C LYS A 125 -24.26 -8.69 5.68
N THR A 126 -23.28 -9.48 5.25
CA THR A 126 -22.09 -9.73 6.06
C THR A 126 -20.93 -8.90 5.55
N ALA A 127 -20.20 -8.30 6.47
CA ALA A 127 -18.99 -7.54 6.15
C ALA A 127 -17.87 -7.91 7.12
N ARG A 128 -16.63 -7.66 6.70
CA ARG A 128 -15.45 -7.95 7.53
C ARG A 128 -15.27 -6.93 8.65
N SER A 129 -15.90 -5.77 8.52
CA SER A 129 -15.90 -4.65 9.44
C SER A 129 -17.21 -3.89 9.31
N ASP A 130 -17.56 -3.10 10.32
CA ASP A 130 -18.77 -2.26 10.34
C ASP A 130 -18.60 -0.87 9.73
N ILE A 131 -17.50 -0.68 9.01
CA ILE A 131 -16.97 0.63 8.68
C ILE A 131 -17.35 1.03 7.26
N GLY A 132 -17.71 2.30 7.05
CA GLY A 132 -18.28 2.79 5.80
C GLY A 132 -19.70 2.28 5.50
N LEU A 133 -20.34 1.61 6.47
CA LEU A 133 -21.71 1.13 6.35
C LEU A 133 -22.73 2.28 6.47
N PRO A 134 -23.84 2.24 5.73
CA PRO A 134 -24.17 1.25 4.69
C PRO A 134 -23.49 1.58 3.36
N TYR A 135 -23.04 0.56 2.64
CA TYR A 135 -22.37 0.73 1.34
C TYR A 135 -23.34 1.16 0.24
N GLU A 136 -22.93 2.11 -0.60
CA GLU A 136 -23.77 2.70 -1.67
C GLU A 136 -24.40 1.64 -2.59
N HIS A 137 -23.64 0.61 -2.97
CA HIS A 137 -24.15 -0.47 -3.82
C HIS A 137 -25.16 -1.39 -3.11
N HIS A 138 -25.10 -1.51 -1.78
CA HIS A 138 -26.12 -2.22 -0.99
C HIS A 138 -27.39 -1.38 -0.85
N ILE A 139 -27.26 -0.06 -0.65
CA ILE A 139 -28.40 0.86 -0.67
C ILE A 139 -29.10 0.80 -2.02
N ASN A 140 -28.35 0.88 -3.13
CA ASN A 140 -28.91 0.82 -4.47
C ASN A 140 -29.59 -0.52 -4.76
N GLN A 141 -29.06 -1.63 -4.24
CA GLN A 141 -29.70 -2.95 -4.37
C GLN A 141 -31.06 -2.97 -3.66
N LEU A 142 -31.10 -2.52 -2.40
CA LEU A 142 -32.35 -2.43 -1.63
C LEU A 142 -33.35 -1.46 -2.29
N GLN A 143 -32.89 -0.32 -2.82
CA GLN A 143 -33.76 0.61 -3.55
C GLN A 143 -34.41 -0.04 -4.77
N ILE A 144 -33.70 -0.88 -5.52
CA ILE A 144 -34.31 -1.63 -6.63
C ILE A 144 -35.38 -2.58 -6.11
N TYR A 145 -35.14 -3.30 -5.02
CA TYR A 145 -36.17 -4.16 -4.42
C TYR A 145 -37.41 -3.39 -3.98
N LEU A 146 -37.24 -2.24 -3.30
CA LEU A 146 -38.36 -1.38 -2.91
C LEU A 146 -39.18 -0.90 -4.11
N ASN A 147 -38.53 -0.57 -5.21
CA ASN A 147 -39.19 -0.15 -6.45
C ASN A 147 -39.93 -1.31 -7.15
N LEU A 148 -39.34 -2.50 -7.19
CA LEU A 148 -39.95 -3.68 -7.80
C LEU A 148 -41.16 -4.20 -7.02
N LEU A 149 -41.10 -4.13 -5.69
CA LEU A 149 -42.17 -4.61 -4.78
C LEU A 149 -43.21 -3.53 -4.43
N GLY A 150 -42.98 -2.27 -4.82
CA GLY A 150 -43.86 -1.16 -4.42
C GLY A 150 -43.85 -0.84 -2.92
N LYS A 151 -42.82 -1.29 -2.19
CA LYS A 151 -42.68 -1.08 -0.74
C LYS A 151 -42.03 0.27 -0.44
N GLN A 152 -42.51 0.96 0.58
CA GLN A 152 -42.00 2.29 0.94
C GLN A 152 -40.77 2.25 1.85
N LYS A 153 -40.54 1.12 2.53
CA LYS A 153 -39.57 0.99 3.61
C LYS A 153 -38.72 -0.25 3.44
N GLY A 154 -37.42 -0.10 3.65
CA GLY A 154 -36.49 -1.22 3.71
C GLY A 154 -35.51 -1.09 4.87
N VAL A 155 -34.93 -2.21 5.27
CA VAL A 155 -33.92 -2.33 6.31
C VAL A 155 -32.70 -3.05 5.73
N LEU A 156 -31.55 -2.41 5.84
CA LEU A 156 -30.25 -3.06 5.60
C LEU A 156 -29.68 -3.50 6.95
N ILE A 157 -29.66 -4.80 7.22
CA ILE A 157 -29.01 -5.35 8.41
C ILE A 157 -27.60 -5.82 8.06
N TYR A 158 -26.62 -5.36 8.83
CA TYR A 158 -25.23 -5.80 8.73
C TYR A 158 -24.83 -6.62 9.94
N VAL A 159 -24.24 -7.78 9.68
CA VAL A 159 -23.57 -8.61 10.67
C VAL A 159 -22.08 -8.61 10.37
N THR A 160 -21.31 -8.05 11.29
CA THR A 160 -19.85 -7.97 11.19
C THR A 160 -19.23 -8.52 12.47
N PRO A 161 -17.90 -8.77 12.50
CA PRO A 161 -17.21 -9.12 13.74
C PRO A 161 -17.35 -8.03 14.83
N ASP A 162 -17.58 -6.78 14.43
CA ASP A 162 -17.56 -5.61 15.31
C ASP A 162 -18.95 -5.25 15.85
N ARG A 163 -20.01 -5.35 15.04
CA ARG A 163 -21.40 -5.13 15.47
C ARG A 163 -22.43 -5.78 14.56
N ILE A 164 -23.63 -5.91 15.11
CA ILE A 164 -24.86 -6.12 14.35
C ILE A 164 -25.59 -4.78 14.34
N THR A 165 -25.91 -4.26 13.15
CA THR A 165 -26.53 -2.93 13.02
C THR A 165 -27.51 -2.89 11.85
N GLU A 166 -28.52 -2.03 11.94
CA GLU A 166 -29.57 -1.87 10.94
C GLU A 166 -29.63 -0.44 10.44
N PHE A 167 -29.85 -0.27 9.14
CA PHE A 167 -30.05 1.01 8.49
C PHE A 167 -31.41 1.04 7.81
N PHE A 168 -32.24 1.99 8.20
CA PHE A 168 -33.50 2.25 7.53
C PHE A 168 -33.28 2.96 6.19
N VAL A 169 -33.95 2.49 5.15
CA VAL A 169 -33.90 3.05 3.80
C VAL A 169 -35.32 3.32 3.32
N GLU A 170 -35.63 4.61 3.13
CA GLU A 170 -36.87 5.03 2.48
C GLU A 170 -36.76 4.87 0.97
N LYS A 171 -37.85 4.43 0.34
CA LYS A 171 -37.93 4.28 -1.10
C LYS A 171 -37.65 5.62 -1.79
N LYS A 172 -36.74 5.59 -2.76
CA LYS A 172 -36.54 6.63 -3.77
C LYS A 172 -36.82 6.05 -5.15
N ASP A 173 -37.35 6.84 -6.06
CA ASP A 173 -37.60 6.38 -7.41
C ASP A 173 -36.27 6.05 -8.13
N VAL A 174 -36.18 4.82 -8.64
CA VAL A 174 -35.03 4.33 -9.39
C VAL A 174 -35.46 4.03 -10.82
N ASN A 175 -34.74 4.58 -11.80
CA ASN A 175 -34.96 4.27 -13.21
C ASN A 175 -34.40 2.88 -13.56
N ILE A 176 -35.15 1.84 -13.23
CA ILE A 176 -34.76 0.44 -13.44
C ILE A 176 -34.56 0.14 -14.93
N ASP A 177 -35.36 0.73 -15.80
CA ASP A 177 -35.28 0.47 -17.25
C ASP A 177 -33.98 1.01 -17.84
N GLU A 178 -33.51 2.15 -17.35
CA GLU A 178 -32.19 2.71 -17.71
C GLU A 178 -31.06 1.83 -17.17
N LEU A 179 -31.11 1.41 -15.90
CA LEU A 179 -30.11 0.48 -15.33
C LEU A 179 -30.07 -0.85 -16.11
N LEU A 180 -31.22 -1.34 -16.54
CA LEU A 180 -31.35 -2.55 -17.33
C LEU A 180 -30.70 -2.35 -18.71
N LYS A 181 -31.00 -1.25 -19.40
CA LYS A 181 -30.37 -0.89 -20.69
C LYS A 181 -28.85 -0.75 -20.55
N GLU A 182 -28.36 -0.06 -19.52
CA GLU A 182 -26.93 0.05 -19.20
C GLU A 182 -26.29 -1.34 -19.04
N THR A 183 -26.96 -2.24 -18.33
CA THR A 183 -26.41 -3.54 -17.94
C THR A 183 -26.41 -4.54 -19.10
N ILE A 184 -27.48 -4.61 -19.89
CA ILE A 184 -27.61 -5.51 -21.04
C ILE A 184 -26.64 -5.10 -22.16
N ASN A 185 -26.56 -3.81 -22.44
CA ASN A 185 -25.68 -3.28 -23.49
C ASN A 185 -24.23 -3.16 -23.02
N ASN A 186 -23.92 -3.63 -21.80
CA ASN A 186 -22.59 -3.59 -21.21
C ASN A 186 -21.98 -2.19 -21.28
N ILE A 187 -22.66 -1.16 -20.78
CA ILE A 187 -22.24 0.25 -20.94
C ILE A 187 -21.37 0.74 -19.77
N LYS A 188 -21.60 0.22 -18.55
CA LYS A 188 -21.01 0.75 -17.31
C LYS A 188 -20.02 -0.23 -16.69
N HIS A 189 -18.77 -0.19 -17.15
CA HIS A 189 -17.70 -1.09 -16.72
C HIS A 189 -16.33 -0.36 -16.76
N PRO A 190 -15.62 -0.20 -15.61
CA PRO A 190 -16.08 -0.50 -14.25
C PRO A 190 -17.25 0.41 -13.85
N ARG A 191 -18.16 -0.08 -13.00
CA ARG A 191 -19.31 0.73 -12.53
C ARG A 191 -18.92 1.78 -11.48
N TRP A 192 -17.78 1.60 -10.80
CA TRP A 192 -17.32 2.43 -9.68
C TRP A 192 -15.90 2.94 -9.91
N SER A 193 -15.65 4.25 -9.71
CA SER A 193 -14.47 4.97 -10.20
C SER A 193 -13.52 5.51 -9.10
N TRP A 194 -13.68 5.15 -7.83
CA TRP A 194 -13.35 6.05 -6.70
C TRP A 194 -12.14 5.72 -5.82
N GLU A 195 -11.10 5.05 -6.32
CA GLU A 195 -9.85 4.82 -5.56
C GLU A 195 -8.70 5.61 -6.20
N CYS A 196 -8.46 6.88 -5.83
CA CYS A 196 -7.43 7.70 -6.48
C CYS A 196 -6.60 8.53 -5.47
N LEU A 197 -5.44 8.99 -5.92
CA LEU A 197 -4.47 9.78 -5.16
C LEU A 197 -4.37 11.20 -5.68
N HIS A 198 -3.90 12.11 -4.83
CA HIS A 198 -3.57 13.47 -5.25
C HIS A 198 -2.45 13.48 -6.31
N PRO A 199 -2.48 14.37 -7.32
CA PRO A 199 -1.55 14.44 -8.45
C PRO A 199 -0.07 14.49 -8.09
N ASP A 200 0.25 15.13 -6.97
CA ASP A 200 1.62 15.31 -6.49
C ASP A 200 2.10 14.15 -5.61
N THR A 201 1.27 13.13 -5.41
CA THR A 201 1.67 11.94 -4.65
C THR A 201 2.82 11.25 -5.37
N LEU A 202 3.95 11.11 -4.68
CA LEU A 202 5.12 10.44 -5.23
C LEU A 202 4.91 8.92 -5.24
N VAL A 203 5.32 8.28 -6.32
CA VAL A 203 5.32 6.84 -6.51
C VAL A 203 6.77 6.35 -6.57
N PHE A 204 7.04 5.21 -5.95
CA PHE A 204 8.33 4.55 -6.01
C PHE A 204 8.51 3.86 -7.37
N THR A 205 9.60 4.19 -8.05
CA THR A 205 10.05 3.53 -9.28
C THR A 205 11.48 3.00 -9.08
N PRO A 206 11.94 2.04 -9.89
CA PRO A 206 13.36 1.66 -9.92
C PRO A 206 14.31 2.83 -10.25
N ASN A 207 13.77 3.94 -10.76
CA ASN A 207 14.49 5.16 -11.10
C ASN A 207 14.25 6.32 -10.12
N GLY A 208 13.75 6.04 -8.91
CA GLY A 208 13.50 7.03 -7.87
C GLY A 208 12.04 7.43 -7.74
N PHE A 209 11.78 8.62 -7.22
CA PHE A 209 10.42 9.13 -7.01
C PHE A 209 9.87 9.84 -8.24
N LYS A 210 8.61 9.57 -8.58
CA LYS A 210 7.91 10.27 -9.65
C LYS A 210 6.50 10.64 -9.19
N PRO A 211 6.05 11.90 -9.31
CA PRO A 211 4.66 12.27 -9.05
C PRO A 211 3.70 11.44 -9.90
N ILE A 212 2.59 11.00 -9.32
CA ILE A 212 1.63 10.11 -9.97
C ILE A 212 1.05 10.73 -11.25
N LYS A 213 0.87 12.05 -11.30
CA LYS A 213 0.42 12.75 -12.52
C LYS A 213 1.36 12.60 -13.73
N PHE A 214 2.62 12.24 -13.50
CA PHE A 214 3.62 12.06 -14.54
C PHE A 214 3.89 10.59 -14.88
N ILE A 215 3.31 9.65 -14.13
CA ILE A 215 3.39 8.22 -14.44
C ILE A 215 2.67 7.96 -15.77
N LYS A 216 3.29 7.16 -16.63
CA LYS A 216 2.80 6.78 -17.95
C LYS A 216 2.75 5.26 -18.07
N GLU A 217 1.96 4.76 -19.02
CA GLU A 217 1.98 3.36 -19.41
C GLU A 217 3.39 2.96 -19.86
N GLY A 218 3.83 1.77 -19.44
CA GLY A 218 5.20 1.30 -19.65
C GLY A 218 6.20 1.75 -18.58
N ASP A 219 5.87 2.70 -17.70
CA ASP A 219 6.75 3.03 -16.58
C ASP A 219 6.84 1.84 -15.61
N GLU A 220 8.04 1.61 -15.08
CA GLU A 220 8.24 0.64 -14.00
C GLU A 220 7.97 1.29 -12.64
N ILE A 221 7.20 0.60 -11.80
CA ILE A 221 6.93 0.98 -10.42
C ILE A 221 7.32 -0.14 -9.46
N ILE A 222 7.30 0.17 -8.18
CA ILE A 222 7.58 -0.77 -7.09
C ILE A 222 6.29 -1.08 -6.35
N GLY A 223 6.06 -2.36 -6.06
CA GLY A 223 5.01 -2.83 -5.17
C GLY A 223 5.40 -4.12 -4.45
N VAL A 224 4.40 -4.92 -4.11
CA VAL A 224 4.55 -6.18 -3.39
C VAL A 224 3.83 -7.28 -4.14
N ASP A 225 4.51 -8.40 -4.28
CA ASP A 225 3.92 -9.62 -4.80
C ASP A 225 2.90 -10.19 -3.81
N ASN A 226 1.66 -10.38 -4.26
CA ASN A 226 0.55 -10.78 -3.39
C ASN A 226 0.77 -12.14 -2.71
N ALA A 227 1.49 -13.06 -3.35
CA ALA A 227 1.73 -14.41 -2.84
C ALA A 227 2.94 -14.45 -1.89
N THR A 228 4.07 -13.90 -2.33
CA THR A 228 5.32 -13.98 -1.57
C THR A 228 5.48 -12.88 -0.53
N LYS A 229 4.66 -11.81 -0.62
CA LYS A 229 4.79 -10.57 0.16
C LYS A 229 6.16 -9.90 0.03
N LYS A 230 6.89 -10.20 -1.05
CA LYS A 230 8.20 -9.63 -1.35
C LYS A 230 8.07 -8.41 -2.25
N TYR A 231 9.05 -7.52 -2.11
CA TYR A 231 9.30 -6.41 -3.01
C TYR A 231 9.32 -6.88 -4.48
N LYS A 232 8.59 -6.19 -5.36
CA LYS A 232 8.51 -6.53 -6.79
C LYS A 232 8.44 -5.26 -7.64
N VAL A 233 9.18 -5.28 -8.75
CA VAL A 233 9.04 -4.28 -9.81
C VAL A 233 7.94 -4.74 -10.76
N ALA A 234 7.04 -3.84 -11.13
CA ALA A 234 5.95 -4.11 -12.06
C ALA A 234 5.79 -2.95 -13.04
N VAL A 235 5.23 -3.24 -14.21
CA VAL A 235 5.03 -2.25 -15.27
C VAL A 235 3.62 -1.67 -15.15
N VAL A 236 3.49 -0.36 -15.31
CA VAL A 236 2.21 0.34 -15.39
C VAL A 236 1.55 -0.03 -16.70
N THR A 237 0.39 -0.69 -16.61
CA THR A 237 -0.39 -1.11 -17.78
C THR A 237 -1.38 -0.06 -18.22
N LYS A 238 -1.83 0.79 -17.29
CA LYS A 238 -2.82 1.83 -17.59
C LYS A 238 -2.79 2.96 -16.59
N VAL A 239 -2.95 4.21 -17.03
CA VAL A 239 -3.13 5.39 -16.16
C VAL A 239 -4.60 5.79 -16.09
N ILE A 240 -5.06 6.16 -14.90
CA ILE A 240 -6.44 6.57 -14.60
C ILE A 240 -6.41 7.99 -14.03
N ARG A 241 -7.26 8.88 -14.55
CA ARG A 241 -7.39 10.27 -14.13
C ARG A 241 -8.85 10.66 -14.09
N ARG A 242 -9.28 11.36 -13.03
CA ARG A 242 -10.62 11.94 -12.92
C ARG A 242 -10.62 13.14 -11.99
N LYS A 243 -11.74 13.86 -11.93
CA LYS A 243 -11.97 14.87 -10.88
C LYS A 243 -12.53 14.24 -9.60
N VAL A 244 -12.20 14.84 -8.45
CA VAL A 244 -12.85 14.56 -7.17
C VAL A 244 -14.33 14.93 -7.29
N LYS A 245 -15.23 14.08 -6.80
CA LYS A 245 -16.67 14.35 -6.80
C LYS A 245 -17.02 15.36 -5.71
N SER A 246 -18.10 16.13 -5.90
CA SER A 246 -18.54 17.16 -4.94
C SER A 246 -18.85 16.62 -3.53
N ASN A 247 -19.17 15.33 -3.41
CA ASN A 247 -19.45 14.66 -2.14
C ASN A 247 -18.32 13.75 -1.65
N GLU A 248 -17.20 13.65 -2.40
CA GLU A 248 -16.08 12.80 -2.07
C GLU A 248 -15.03 13.58 -1.26
N LYS A 249 -14.59 13.00 -0.14
CA LYS A 249 -13.57 13.59 0.71
C LYS A 249 -12.18 13.09 0.33
N CYS A 250 -11.19 13.96 0.49
CA CYS A 250 -9.78 13.56 0.56
C CYS A 250 -9.32 13.58 2.01
N PHE A 251 -8.27 12.82 2.30
CA PHE A 251 -7.63 12.77 3.60
C PHE A 251 -6.12 12.92 3.47
N LEU A 252 -5.53 13.57 4.47
CA LEU A 252 -4.09 13.62 4.68
C LEU A 252 -3.70 12.51 5.66
N ILE A 253 -2.84 11.59 5.24
CA ILE A 253 -2.25 10.56 6.12
C ILE A 253 -0.79 10.89 6.36
N GLU A 254 -0.40 10.98 7.64
CA GLU A 254 0.98 11.21 8.06
C GLU A 254 1.53 9.99 8.84
N PRO A 255 2.33 9.14 8.19
CA PRO A 255 3.06 8.08 8.88
C PRO A 255 4.25 8.62 9.68
N ALA A 256 4.65 7.88 10.70
CA ALA A 256 5.67 8.29 11.64
C ALA A 256 7.05 8.36 10.97
N GLY A 257 7.52 9.60 10.77
CA GLY A 257 8.86 9.82 10.22
C GLY A 257 8.93 9.51 8.74
N LEU A 258 7.83 9.65 8.01
CA LEU A 258 7.78 9.48 6.56
C LEU A 258 6.98 10.63 5.95
N ASN A 259 6.97 10.71 4.62
CA ASN A 259 6.17 11.70 3.91
C ASN A 259 4.68 11.41 4.10
N HIS A 260 3.90 12.48 4.08
CA HIS A 260 2.45 12.37 4.05
C HIS A 260 1.96 11.93 2.66
N ILE A 261 0.71 11.49 2.60
CA ILE A 261 -0.01 11.20 1.37
C ILE A 261 -1.39 11.84 1.44
N VAL A 262 -1.85 12.41 0.32
CA VAL A 262 -3.22 12.90 0.15
C VAL A 262 -3.97 11.96 -0.77
N ILE A 263 -5.09 11.44 -0.28
CA ILE A 263 -5.74 10.26 -0.85
C ILE A 263 -7.26 10.34 -0.68
N THR A 264 -8.02 9.80 -1.64
CA THR A 264 -9.49 9.77 -1.55
C THR A 264 -9.97 8.86 -0.42
N GLU A 265 -11.11 9.19 0.16
CA GLU A 265 -11.67 8.49 1.33
C GLU A 265 -11.89 6.98 1.09
N ASN A 266 -12.16 6.57 -0.14
CA ASN A 266 -12.44 5.18 -0.48
C ASN A 266 -11.20 4.39 -0.96
N HIS A 267 -10.01 5.00 -1.02
CA HIS A 267 -8.82 4.31 -1.52
C HIS A 267 -8.29 3.29 -0.49
N PRO A 268 -8.05 2.02 -0.86
CA PRO A 268 -7.56 1.03 0.09
C PRO A 268 -6.06 1.19 0.39
N ILE A 269 -5.73 1.16 1.68
CA ILE A 269 -4.37 1.14 2.20
C ILE A 269 -4.14 -0.15 3.01
N LEU A 270 -2.94 -0.72 2.91
CA LEU A 270 -2.61 -1.92 3.70
C LEU A 270 -2.27 -1.49 5.12
N VAL A 271 -3.17 -1.78 6.03
CA VAL A 271 -3.08 -1.38 7.43
C VAL A 271 -3.20 -2.54 8.38
N ARG A 272 -2.72 -2.32 9.60
CA ARG A 272 -3.06 -3.14 10.74
C ARG A 272 -3.11 -2.28 11.99
N PHE A 273 -3.68 -2.84 13.04
CA PHE A 273 -3.94 -2.13 14.27
C PHE A 273 -3.12 -2.71 15.40
N SER A 274 -2.67 -1.84 16.31
CA SER A 274 -1.91 -2.25 17.48
C SER A 274 -2.53 -1.73 18.76
N LYS A 275 -2.46 -2.52 19.83
CA LYS A 275 -2.74 -2.09 21.21
C LYS A 275 -1.60 -2.51 22.14
N TRP A 276 -1.53 -1.91 23.33
CA TRP A 276 -0.60 -2.40 24.35
C TRP A 276 -1.11 -3.68 24.99
N GLY A 277 -0.17 -4.57 25.26
CA GLY A 277 -0.33 -5.76 26.07
C GLY A 277 0.75 -5.88 27.12
N ASN A 278 0.62 -6.91 27.96
CA ASN A 278 1.64 -7.31 28.91
C ASN A 278 2.47 -8.49 28.39
N VAL A 279 3.77 -8.46 28.69
CA VAL A 279 4.70 -9.53 28.25
C VAL A 279 4.33 -10.89 28.83
N ARG A 280 3.73 -10.93 30.03
CA ARG A 280 3.25 -12.16 30.67
C ARG A 280 2.19 -12.91 29.84
N ASP A 281 1.46 -12.19 29.00
CA ASP A 281 0.33 -12.69 28.22
C ASP A 281 0.70 -13.01 26.76
N VAL A 282 1.99 -12.87 26.37
CA VAL A 282 2.47 -13.06 24.98
C VAL A 282 2.06 -14.41 24.41
N ASN A 283 2.20 -15.49 25.18
CA ASN A 283 1.82 -16.83 24.72
C ASN A 283 0.31 -16.92 24.42
N SER A 284 -0.53 -16.30 25.26
CA SER A 284 -1.97 -16.23 25.05
C SER A 284 -2.33 -15.42 23.80
N TYR A 285 -1.66 -14.29 23.56
CA TYR A 285 -1.86 -13.50 22.36
C TYR A 285 -1.47 -14.27 21.09
N LYS A 286 -0.31 -14.94 21.10
CA LYS A 286 0.14 -15.76 19.97
C LYS A 286 -0.81 -16.93 19.69
N GLN A 287 -1.34 -17.59 20.73
CA GLN A 287 -2.35 -18.65 20.59
C GLN A 287 -3.66 -18.16 19.97
N ARG A 288 -3.99 -16.87 20.15
CA ARG A 288 -5.16 -16.22 19.53
C ARG A 288 -4.86 -15.64 18.14
N GLY A 289 -3.67 -15.89 17.58
CA GLY A 289 -3.29 -15.44 16.24
C GLY A 289 -2.83 -13.99 16.15
N TYR A 290 -2.38 -13.37 17.25
CA TYR A 290 -1.83 -12.01 17.19
C TYR A 290 -0.32 -12.02 16.99
N ASP A 291 0.14 -11.08 16.17
CA ASP A 291 1.53 -10.66 16.11
C ASP A 291 1.91 -9.88 17.36
N VAL A 292 3.08 -10.16 17.95
CA VAL A 292 3.50 -9.52 19.20
C VAL A 292 4.93 -8.98 19.10
N GLN A 293 5.07 -7.67 19.31
CA GLN A 293 6.36 -7.00 19.45
C GLN A 293 6.63 -6.73 20.93
N VAL A 294 7.62 -7.39 21.52
CA VAL A 294 8.09 -7.05 22.86
C VAL A 294 8.82 -5.71 22.80
N THR A 295 8.44 -4.76 23.65
CA THR A 295 8.98 -3.39 23.63
C THR A 295 9.79 -3.04 24.87
N SER A 296 9.53 -3.74 25.98
CA SER A 296 10.24 -3.61 27.24
C SER A 296 10.09 -4.90 28.05
N LYS A 297 10.69 -4.95 29.25
CA LYS A 297 10.56 -6.11 30.17
C LYS A 297 9.11 -6.43 30.55
N THR A 298 8.21 -5.44 30.54
CA THR A 298 6.82 -5.60 31.00
C THR A 298 5.79 -5.39 29.90
N ARG A 299 6.14 -4.66 28.82
CA ARG A 299 5.18 -4.21 27.79
C ARG A 299 5.46 -4.81 26.43
N CYS A 300 4.39 -5.21 25.76
CA CYS A 300 4.41 -5.58 24.34
C CYS A 300 3.36 -4.79 23.57
N ARG A 301 3.52 -4.71 22.25
CA ARG A 301 2.46 -4.35 21.33
C ARG A 301 1.88 -5.61 20.72
N ILE A 302 0.57 -5.68 20.70
CA ILE A 302 -0.21 -6.74 20.07
C ILE A 302 -0.75 -6.16 18.77
N PHE A 303 -0.63 -6.87 17.66
CA PHE A 303 -1.05 -6.43 16.35
C PHE A 303 -2.08 -7.36 15.73
N THR A 304 -3.09 -6.77 15.10
CA THR A 304 -4.03 -7.51 14.26
C THR A 304 -3.33 -7.98 12.98
N GLU A 305 -3.96 -8.93 12.31
CA GLU A 305 -3.59 -9.29 10.95
C GLU A 305 -3.64 -8.06 10.01
N PRO A 306 -2.75 -8.01 9.00
CA PRO A 306 -2.80 -7.02 7.92
C PRO A 306 -4.10 -7.11 7.10
N GLN A 307 -4.68 -5.96 6.80
CA GLN A 307 -5.91 -5.84 6.03
C GLN A 307 -5.88 -4.63 5.11
N TRP A 308 -6.50 -4.77 3.94
CA TRP A 308 -6.78 -3.64 3.06
C TRP A 308 -8.06 -2.98 3.54
N LEU A 309 -7.95 -1.75 4.04
CA LEU A 309 -9.08 -0.92 4.43
C LEU A 309 -9.02 0.39 3.68
N THR A 310 -10.17 0.94 3.36
CA THR A 310 -10.26 2.30 2.82
C THR A 310 -9.80 3.31 3.88
N VAL A 311 -9.35 4.46 3.40
CA VAL A 311 -8.89 5.57 4.23
C VAL A 311 -9.98 6.03 5.20
N ARG A 312 -11.23 6.12 4.74
CA ARG A 312 -12.40 6.44 5.55
C ARG A 312 -12.56 5.44 6.67
N GLU A 313 -12.40 4.15 6.38
CA GLU A 313 -12.57 3.14 7.39
C GLU A 313 -11.53 3.23 8.51
N VAL A 314 -10.27 3.46 8.11
CA VAL A 314 -9.19 3.68 9.07
C VAL A 314 -9.44 4.92 9.91
N TYR A 315 -9.95 6.00 9.31
CA TYR A 315 -10.30 7.23 10.01
C TYR A 315 -11.42 7.01 11.04
N GLU A 316 -12.51 6.36 10.65
CA GLU A 316 -13.66 6.08 11.52
C GLU A 316 -13.25 5.26 12.77
N ILE A 317 -12.44 4.19 12.60
CA ILE A 317 -11.89 3.42 13.74
C ILE A 317 -11.12 4.32 14.71
N ILE A 318 -10.28 5.21 14.18
CA ILE A 318 -9.42 6.07 15.01
C ILE A 318 -10.25 7.10 15.76
N GLU A 319 -11.27 7.68 15.13
CA GLU A 319 -12.17 8.64 15.77
C GLU A 319 -12.98 7.99 16.88
N GLU A 320 -13.51 6.79 16.67
CA GLU A 320 -14.19 6.02 17.72
C GLU A 320 -13.26 5.76 18.92
N GLU A 321 -12.03 5.35 18.65
CA GLU A 321 -11.01 5.15 19.68
C GLU A 321 -10.60 6.44 20.40
N ARG A 322 -10.57 7.58 19.68
CA ARG A 322 -10.32 8.90 20.28
C ARG A 322 -11.43 9.28 21.27
N ASN A 323 -12.66 8.85 21.05
CA ASN A 323 -13.79 9.12 21.94
C ASN A 323 -13.85 8.20 23.17
N LYS A 324 -13.14 7.07 23.17
CA LYS A 324 -13.06 6.17 24.36
C LYS A 324 -12.34 6.84 25.52
N ASN A 325 -12.91 6.72 26.73
CA ASN A 325 -12.34 7.21 27.99
C ASN A 325 -11.24 6.28 28.54
N ILE A 326 -10.18 6.08 27.75
CA ILE A 326 -8.99 5.32 28.13
C ILE A 326 -7.74 6.16 27.86
N SER A 327 -6.66 5.91 28.61
CA SER A 327 -5.40 6.62 28.39
C SER A 327 -4.91 6.44 26.95
N ARG A 328 -4.44 7.54 26.34
CA ARG A 328 -3.99 7.63 24.93
C ARG A 328 -3.00 6.55 24.54
N GLU A 329 -2.22 6.03 25.49
CA GLU A 329 -1.29 4.97 25.19
C GLU A 329 -2.02 3.67 24.79
N TYR A 330 -3.07 3.27 25.50
CA TYR A 330 -3.80 1.99 25.33
C TYR A 330 -4.77 1.98 24.16
N LYS A 331 -5.06 3.15 23.58
CA LYS A 331 -5.88 3.28 22.37
C LYS A 331 -5.27 2.51 21.22
N VAL A 332 -6.15 1.99 20.37
CA VAL A 332 -5.73 1.33 19.13
C VAL A 332 -4.97 2.34 18.25
N GLN A 333 -3.91 1.86 17.61
CA GLN A 333 -3.04 2.66 16.77
C GLN A 333 -2.93 2.00 15.40
N PRO A 334 -3.15 2.73 14.30
CA PRO A 334 -3.00 2.19 12.96
C PRO A 334 -1.54 2.21 12.53
N TRP A 335 -1.18 1.26 11.69
CA TRP A 335 0.13 1.09 11.11
C TRP A 335 0.00 0.78 9.63
N MET A 336 0.87 1.37 8.83
CA MET A 336 0.93 1.15 7.39
C MET A 336 2.23 0.43 7.02
N TYR A 337 2.19 -0.35 5.94
CA TYR A 337 3.31 -1.21 5.55
C TYR A 337 4.18 -0.59 4.46
N ILE A 338 5.49 -0.77 4.59
CA ILE A 338 6.49 -0.39 3.59
C ILE A 338 7.40 -1.59 3.31
N PRO A 339 7.37 -2.13 2.09
CA PRO A 339 8.31 -3.14 1.66
C PRO A 339 9.66 -2.49 1.33
N TYR A 340 10.72 -3.28 1.42
CA TYR A 340 12.04 -2.95 0.88
C TYR A 340 12.65 -4.21 0.27
N PRO A 341 13.57 -4.10 -0.71
CA PRO A 341 14.23 -5.28 -1.24
C PRO A 341 14.98 -5.97 -0.11
N THR A 342 14.87 -7.29 -0.01
CA THR A 342 15.57 -8.12 0.98
C THR A 342 16.62 -9.03 0.34
N GLU A 343 16.52 -9.22 -0.97
CA GLU A 343 17.45 -10.04 -1.72
C GLU A 343 18.86 -9.46 -1.67
N VAL A 344 19.86 -10.36 -1.59
CA VAL A 344 21.27 -10.06 -1.75
C VAL A 344 21.72 -10.80 -3.01
N LYS A 345 21.99 -10.04 -4.08
CA LYS A 345 22.35 -10.58 -5.40
C LYS A 345 23.84 -10.42 -5.73
N TYR A 346 24.48 -9.42 -5.12
CA TYR A 346 25.85 -9.05 -5.42
C TYR A 346 26.69 -9.04 -4.16
N LYS A 347 27.85 -9.68 -4.19
CA LYS A 347 28.89 -9.53 -3.18
C LYS A 347 29.81 -8.40 -3.60
N ALA A 348 30.19 -7.52 -2.67
CA ALA A 348 31.10 -6.42 -2.96
C ALA A 348 32.46 -6.91 -3.53
N SER A 349 32.97 -8.04 -3.02
CA SER A 349 34.21 -8.67 -3.48
C SER A 349 34.18 -8.99 -4.98
N ASP A 350 33.07 -9.55 -5.46
CA ASP A 350 32.91 -10.00 -6.85
C ASP A 350 32.84 -8.81 -7.81
N LEU A 351 32.47 -7.64 -7.28
CA LEU A 351 32.42 -6.37 -7.99
C LEU A 351 33.76 -5.61 -7.94
N GLY A 352 34.75 -6.12 -7.22
CA GLY A 352 36.06 -5.49 -7.01
C GLY A 352 36.03 -4.36 -5.99
N LEU A 353 35.10 -4.41 -5.03
CA LEU A 353 34.92 -3.41 -3.98
C LEU A 353 35.26 -4.01 -2.61
N THR A 354 36.25 -3.43 -1.94
CA THR A 354 36.56 -3.69 -0.53
C THR A 354 35.73 -2.76 0.36
N SER A 355 35.68 -3.01 1.67
CA SER A 355 34.99 -2.14 2.64
C SER A 355 35.47 -0.68 2.59
N GLU A 356 36.77 -0.48 2.36
CA GLU A 356 37.37 0.85 2.19
C GLU A 356 36.95 1.52 0.89
N LEU A 357 36.92 0.77 -0.23
CA LEU A 357 36.45 1.29 -1.51
C LEU A 357 34.95 1.59 -1.51
N LEU A 358 34.14 0.84 -0.76
CA LEU A 358 32.71 1.13 -0.57
C LEU A 358 32.52 2.48 0.16
N TRP A 359 33.31 2.74 1.20
CA TRP A 359 33.31 4.03 1.87
C TRP A 359 33.77 5.16 0.93
N LEU A 360 34.83 4.94 0.16
CA LEU A 360 35.32 5.92 -0.83
C LEU A 360 34.29 6.18 -1.94
N LEU A 361 33.51 5.16 -2.33
CA LEU A 361 32.42 5.28 -3.29
C LEU A 361 31.29 6.19 -2.76
N GLY A 362 30.93 6.03 -1.48
CA GLY A 362 30.00 6.91 -0.79
C GLY A 362 30.49 8.36 -0.72
N LEU A 363 31.76 8.59 -0.38
CA LEU A 363 32.35 9.93 -0.38
C LEU A 363 32.40 10.53 -1.80
N THR A 364 32.69 9.70 -2.79
CA THR A 364 32.76 10.12 -4.20
C THR A 364 31.40 10.56 -4.75
N ILE A 365 30.29 9.92 -4.37
CA ILE A 365 28.98 10.38 -4.85
C ILE A 365 28.60 11.74 -4.23
N ALA A 366 29.00 11.98 -2.98
CA ALA A 366 28.80 13.26 -2.30
C ALA A 366 29.69 14.37 -2.93
N ASP A 367 30.99 14.33 -2.68
CA ASP A 367 31.92 15.43 -3.02
C ASP A 367 32.68 15.26 -4.34
N GLY A 368 32.49 14.15 -5.05
CA GLY A 368 33.21 13.86 -6.28
C GLY A 368 32.76 14.71 -7.46
N SER A 369 33.74 15.23 -8.21
CA SER A 369 33.55 15.88 -9.50
C SER A 369 34.47 15.30 -10.56
N LEU A 370 33.95 15.12 -11.77
CA LEU A 370 34.71 14.58 -12.90
C LEU A 370 35.66 15.65 -13.45
N LYS A 371 36.85 15.22 -13.88
CA LYS A 371 37.85 16.08 -14.52
C LYS A 371 38.18 15.60 -15.94
N GLY A 372 38.67 16.53 -16.75
CA GLY A 372 39.00 16.29 -18.17
C GLY A 372 40.21 15.38 -18.37
N ASP A 373 41.06 15.23 -17.35
CA ASP A 373 42.20 14.30 -17.32
C ASP A 373 41.82 12.88 -16.90
N PHE A 374 40.52 12.54 -16.93
CA PHE A 374 39.97 11.26 -16.51
C PHE A 374 40.21 10.92 -15.02
N SER A 375 40.44 11.92 -14.17
CA SER A 375 40.45 11.77 -12.72
C SER A 375 39.09 12.12 -12.09
N ILE A 376 38.94 11.79 -10.81
CA ILE A 376 37.88 12.28 -9.93
C ILE A 376 38.51 13.18 -8.88
N ARG A 377 38.00 14.40 -8.76
CA ARG A 377 38.37 15.32 -7.68
C ARG A 377 37.38 15.24 -6.54
N LEU A 378 37.86 14.99 -5.33
CA LEU A 378 37.14 15.25 -4.09
C LEU A 378 37.50 16.65 -3.58
N THR A 379 36.52 17.38 -3.06
CA THR A 379 36.72 18.69 -2.43
C THR A 379 36.39 18.60 -0.96
N ILE A 380 37.42 18.55 -0.11
CA ILE A 380 37.27 18.31 1.33
C ILE A 380 37.65 19.58 2.10
N GLY A 381 36.94 19.92 3.18
CA GLY A 381 37.30 21.08 4.00
C GLY A 381 38.71 20.94 4.59
N ALA A 382 39.48 22.03 4.65
CA ALA A 382 40.83 21.95 5.21
C ALA A 382 40.85 21.60 6.72
N HIS A 383 39.71 21.75 7.39
CA HIS A 383 39.52 21.34 8.78
C HIS A 383 39.26 19.83 8.94
N GLU A 384 39.03 19.11 7.84
CA GLU A 384 38.70 17.69 7.80
C GLU A 384 39.91 16.85 7.38
N GLU A 385 41.09 17.17 7.93
CA GLU A 385 42.37 16.54 7.58
C GLU A 385 42.34 15.01 7.71
N LYS A 386 41.63 14.48 8.70
CA LYS A 386 41.43 13.03 8.87
C LYS A 386 40.72 12.36 7.69
N VAL A 387 39.82 13.06 7.02
CA VAL A 387 39.13 12.55 5.82
C VAL A 387 40.11 12.48 4.66
N LYS A 388 40.94 13.52 4.48
CA LYS A 388 42.03 13.51 3.50
C LYS A 388 42.97 12.33 3.72
N ASP A 389 43.49 12.17 4.93
CA ASP A 389 44.48 11.14 5.23
C ASP A 389 43.92 9.73 4.98
N LYS A 390 42.66 9.50 5.35
CA LYS A 390 41.96 8.26 5.05
C LYS A 390 41.82 8.01 3.54
N VAL A 391 41.51 9.03 2.74
CA VAL A 391 41.45 8.87 1.27
C VAL A 391 42.83 8.51 0.69
N GLU A 392 43.90 9.14 1.18
CA GLU A 392 45.28 8.86 0.75
C GLU A 392 45.72 7.44 1.11
N GLU A 393 45.38 6.97 2.32
CA GLU A 393 45.63 5.61 2.77
C GLU A 393 44.90 4.59 1.88
N ILE A 394 43.60 4.76 1.64
CA ILE A 394 42.81 3.88 0.77
C ILE A 394 43.40 3.85 -0.64
N ALA A 395 43.81 5.01 -1.16
CA ALA A 395 44.41 5.10 -2.48
C ALA A 395 45.75 4.35 -2.55
N SER A 396 46.61 4.49 -1.54
CA SER A 396 47.86 3.73 -1.41
C SER A 396 47.61 2.22 -1.37
N ASN A 397 46.72 1.77 -0.47
CA ASN A 397 46.38 0.36 -0.26
C ASN A 397 45.86 -0.33 -1.54
N HIS A 398 45.20 0.44 -2.41
CA HIS A 398 44.59 -0.08 -3.63
C HIS A 398 45.37 0.31 -4.90
N GLY A 399 46.57 0.89 -4.79
CA GLY A 399 47.38 1.31 -5.94
C GLY A 399 46.63 2.28 -6.87
N ILE A 400 45.88 3.21 -6.29
CA ILE A 400 45.19 4.32 -6.96
C ILE A 400 46.12 5.52 -6.92
N SER A 401 46.42 6.10 -8.08
CA SER A 401 47.16 7.38 -8.13
C SER A 401 46.35 8.46 -7.40
N CYS A 402 46.99 9.12 -6.43
CA CYS A 402 46.38 10.13 -5.60
C CYS A 402 47.30 11.35 -5.49
N SER A 403 46.75 12.56 -5.60
CA SER A 403 47.47 13.77 -5.23
C SER A 403 46.54 14.73 -4.49
N SER A 404 47.01 15.28 -3.37
CA SER A 404 46.27 16.25 -2.58
C SER A 404 46.94 17.62 -2.66
N ARG A 405 46.13 18.68 -2.76
CA ARG A 405 46.61 20.07 -2.79
C ARG A 405 45.70 20.97 -1.99
N LEU A 406 46.28 21.76 -1.08
CA LEU A 406 45.54 22.82 -0.38
C LEU A 406 45.22 23.96 -1.35
N ARG A 407 43.98 24.46 -1.30
CA ARG A 407 43.47 25.57 -2.10
C ARG A 407 42.63 26.50 -1.25
N VAL A 408 42.60 27.77 -1.64
CA VAL A 408 41.73 28.78 -1.06
C VAL A 408 40.65 29.10 -2.09
N LEU A 409 39.40 28.83 -1.75
CA LEU A 409 38.25 29.16 -2.56
C LEU A 409 37.57 30.44 -2.05
N PRO A 410 36.88 31.19 -2.95
CA PRO A 410 36.07 32.32 -2.53
C PRO A 410 35.01 31.93 -1.49
N PRO A 411 34.53 32.89 -0.67
CA PRO A 411 33.40 32.66 0.22
C PRO A 411 32.19 32.06 -0.52
N PRO A 412 31.48 31.10 0.09
CA PRO A 412 31.56 30.68 1.50
C PRO A 412 32.56 29.55 1.80
N HIS A 413 33.30 29.03 0.80
CA HIS A 413 34.00 27.74 0.92
C HIS A 413 35.32 27.78 1.70
N GLY A 414 36.11 28.86 1.61
CA GLY A 414 37.36 29.00 2.36
C GLY A 414 38.46 28.02 1.94
N LYS A 415 39.24 27.51 2.91
CA LYS A 415 40.36 26.58 2.65
C LYS A 415 39.85 25.15 2.46
N VAL A 416 40.26 24.50 1.37
CA VAL A 416 39.87 23.12 1.01
C VAL A 416 41.06 22.31 0.50
N PHE A 417 41.03 21.00 0.68
CA PHE A 417 41.89 20.05 0.00
C PHE A 417 41.22 19.59 -1.30
N PHE A 418 41.92 19.78 -2.42
CA PHE A 418 41.60 19.11 -3.68
C PHE A 418 42.37 17.80 -3.74
N ILE A 419 41.66 16.68 -3.69
CA ILE A 419 42.24 15.35 -3.78
C ILE A 419 41.87 14.76 -5.14
N GLU A 420 42.86 14.60 -6.02
CA GLU A 420 42.71 14.01 -7.34
C GLU A 420 42.97 12.51 -7.27
N LEU A 421 41.97 11.71 -7.61
CA LEU A 421 42.05 10.26 -7.71
C LEU A 421 42.07 9.85 -9.18
N GLY A 422 43.14 9.16 -9.58
CA GLY A 422 43.46 8.87 -10.97
C GLY A 422 42.53 7.88 -11.66
N VAL A 423 42.89 7.56 -12.91
CA VAL A 423 42.08 6.78 -13.87
C VAL A 423 41.57 5.45 -13.33
N LYS A 424 42.36 4.76 -12.48
CA LYS A 424 41.96 3.49 -11.86
C LYS A 424 40.68 3.65 -11.03
N TRP A 425 40.64 4.65 -10.15
CA TRP A 425 39.44 4.93 -9.35
C TRP A 425 38.30 5.45 -10.22
N ARG A 426 38.59 6.36 -11.17
CA ARG A 426 37.58 6.86 -12.10
C ARG A 426 36.87 5.72 -12.82
N LYS A 427 37.61 4.76 -13.40
CA LYS A 427 37.03 3.60 -14.10
C LYS A 427 36.15 2.76 -13.17
N LEU A 428 36.62 2.48 -11.95
CA LEU A 428 35.87 1.67 -10.98
C LEU A 428 34.59 2.39 -10.51
N ALA A 429 34.71 3.63 -10.02
CA ALA A 429 33.58 4.41 -9.52
C ALA A 429 32.51 4.64 -10.60
N SER A 430 32.90 4.81 -11.87
CA SER A 430 31.97 5.01 -12.99
C SER A 430 31.14 3.78 -13.34
N ARG A 431 31.53 2.57 -12.87
CA ARG A 431 30.70 1.37 -12.99
C ARG A 431 29.50 1.41 -12.05
N PHE A 432 29.59 2.19 -10.97
CA PHE A 432 28.60 2.18 -9.89
C PHE A 432 27.91 3.52 -9.67
N ILE A 433 28.48 4.63 -10.14
CA ILE A 433 27.89 5.97 -10.06
C ILE A 433 27.53 6.43 -11.47
N VAL A 434 26.27 6.80 -11.64
CA VAL A 434 25.75 7.40 -12.86
C VAL A 434 25.94 8.92 -12.78
N TRP A 435 26.60 9.47 -13.80
CA TRP A 435 26.94 10.90 -13.93
C TRP A 435 26.18 11.50 -15.10
N GLU A 436 24.85 11.51 -15.02
CA GLU A 436 24.02 12.09 -16.07
C GLU A 436 23.92 13.60 -15.92
N LYS A 437 23.97 14.30 -17.06
CA LYS A 437 23.70 15.73 -17.12
C LYS A 437 22.20 15.92 -17.25
N ASP A 438 21.62 16.72 -16.35
CA ASP A 438 20.26 17.16 -16.52
C ASP A 438 20.14 18.08 -17.74
N GLN A 439 19.20 17.79 -18.64
CA GLN A 439 19.12 18.49 -19.93
C GLN A 439 18.63 19.94 -19.79
N GLU A 440 17.82 20.23 -18.78
CA GLU A 440 17.27 21.57 -18.55
C GLU A 440 18.29 22.47 -17.84
N THR A 441 18.88 21.98 -16.74
CA THR A 441 19.79 22.78 -15.91
C THR A 441 21.26 22.67 -16.33
N GLY A 442 21.59 21.66 -17.13
CA GLY A 442 22.96 21.33 -17.50
C GLY A 442 23.81 20.80 -16.33
N ARG A 443 23.22 20.47 -15.18
CA ARG A 443 23.93 20.05 -13.97
C ARG A 443 23.92 18.54 -13.79
N TYR A 444 24.96 18.01 -13.17
CA TYR A 444 25.06 16.57 -12.87
C TYR A 444 24.36 16.18 -11.56
N ALA A 445 24.39 17.05 -10.55
CA ALA A 445 23.91 16.70 -9.20
C ALA A 445 22.46 16.18 -9.15
N PRO A 446 21.47 16.77 -9.86
CA PRO A 446 20.09 16.28 -9.82
C PRO A 446 19.90 14.86 -10.38
N ARG A 447 20.82 14.38 -11.23
CA ARG A 447 20.77 13.04 -11.81
C ARG A 447 21.90 12.13 -11.33
N LYS A 448 22.72 12.58 -10.37
CA LYS A 448 23.76 11.74 -9.79
C LYS A 448 23.11 10.68 -8.90
N HIS A 449 23.40 9.40 -9.13
CA HIS A 449 22.85 8.29 -8.36
C HIS A 449 23.73 7.05 -8.51
N PHE A 450 23.51 6.04 -7.67
CA PHE A 450 24.16 4.74 -7.85
C PHE A 450 23.42 3.89 -8.87
N VAL A 451 24.11 2.93 -9.50
CA VAL A 451 23.43 1.84 -10.22
C VAL A 451 22.61 0.99 -9.25
N ASN A 452 21.55 0.33 -9.74
CA ASN A 452 20.57 -0.34 -8.86
C ASN A 452 21.15 -1.56 -8.13
N GLU A 453 22.25 -2.13 -8.61
CA GLU A 453 23.01 -3.23 -8.02
C GLU A 453 23.43 -2.93 -6.59
N ILE A 454 23.73 -1.66 -6.27
CA ILE A 454 24.05 -1.22 -4.90
C ILE A 454 22.92 -1.57 -3.92
N LEU A 455 21.65 -1.49 -4.35
CA LEU A 455 20.50 -1.80 -3.50
C LEU A 455 20.36 -3.30 -3.17
N TYR A 456 21.05 -4.17 -3.93
CA TYR A 456 21.04 -5.62 -3.76
C TYR A 456 22.38 -6.17 -3.23
N MET A 457 23.28 -5.29 -2.74
CA MET A 457 24.43 -5.69 -1.93
C MET A 457 24.04 -6.07 -0.50
N HIS A 458 24.95 -6.70 0.25
CA HIS A 458 24.71 -6.98 1.66
C HIS A 458 24.47 -5.67 2.45
N PRO A 459 23.53 -5.63 3.42
CA PRO A 459 23.28 -4.41 4.21
C PRO A 459 24.52 -3.83 4.91
N ASP A 460 25.48 -4.67 5.31
CA ASP A 460 26.74 -4.23 5.91
C ASP A 460 27.66 -3.51 4.91
N ASP A 461 27.65 -3.92 3.64
CA ASP A 461 28.38 -3.23 2.57
C ASP A 461 27.73 -1.87 2.26
N GLN A 462 26.39 -1.86 2.21
CA GLN A 462 25.60 -0.63 2.05
C GLN A 462 25.88 0.37 3.18
N LYS A 463 26.05 -0.12 4.41
CA LYS A 463 26.43 0.71 5.56
C LYS A 463 27.73 1.47 5.29
N LYS A 464 28.74 0.83 4.68
CA LYS A 464 30.02 1.50 4.33
C LYS A 464 29.85 2.61 3.31
N ILE A 465 28.99 2.40 2.32
CA ILE A 465 28.62 3.46 1.36
C ILE A 465 27.95 4.63 2.09
N VAL A 466 26.97 4.35 2.96
CA VAL A 466 26.25 5.38 3.73
C VAL A 466 27.21 6.17 4.64
N GLU A 467 28.15 5.50 5.32
CA GLU A 467 29.20 6.16 6.11
C GLU A 467 30.04 7.14 5.26
N GLY A 468 30.37 6.75 4.03
CA GLY A 468 31.08 7.62 3.07
C GLY A 468 30.25 8.81 2.61
N MET A 469 28.97 8.58 2.29
CA MET A 469 28.03 9.63 1.90
C MET A 469 27.89 10.69 2.99
N VAL A 470 27.72 10.26 4.25
CA VAL A 470 27.63 11.14 5.42
C VAL A 470 28.92 11.92 5.64
N THR A 471 30.07 11.33 5.32
CA THR A 471 31.36 12.02 5.47
C THR A 471 31.45 13.25 4.55
N GLY A 472 30.90 13.17 3.33
CA GLY A 472 30.94 14.29 2.39
C GLY A 472 29.81 15.31 2.60
N ASP A 473 28.56 14.90 2.31
CA ASP A 473 27.39 15.81 2.30
C ASP A 473 26.50 15.64 3.55
N GLY A 474 26.97 14.93 4.57
CA GLY A 474 26.21 14.70 5.81
C GLY A 474 26.37 15.80 6.85
N HIS A 475 25.33 15.99 7.64
CA HIS A 475 25.35 16.82 8.84
C HIS A 475 25.02 15.97 10.07
N ILE A 476 25.88 16.00 11.08
CA ILE A 476 25.68 15.33 12.35
C ILE A 476 25.21 16.35 13.38
N TYR A 477 23.98 16.21 13.85
CA TYR A 477 23.42 17.03 14.92
C TYR A 477 24.06 16.70 16.27
N ALA A 478 24.08 17.68 17.18
CA ALA A 478 24.59 17.51 18.55
C ALA A 478 23.92 16.38 19.35
N ASN A 479 22.70 15.97 18.95
CA ASN A 479 21.98 14.86 19.57
C ASN A 479 22.31 13.48 18.95
N GLY A 480 23.30 13.39 18.06
CA GLY A 480 23.68 12.18 17.34
C GLY A 480 22.73 11.78 16.19
N GLY A 481 21.86 12.70 15.76
CA GLY A 481 21.09 12.53 14.52
C GLY A 481 21.90 12.87 13.29
N PHE A 482 21.60 12.21 12.17
CA PHE A 482 22.21 12.46 10.86
C PHE A 482 21.18 13.14 9.95
N ASP A 483 21.64 14.05 9.08
CA ASP A 483 20.90 14.61 7.93
C ASP A 483 21.79 14.50 6.69
N TYR A 484 21.26 13.95 5.61
CA TYR A 484 21.94 13.93 4.31
C TYR A 484 21.07 14.69 3.31
N THR A 485 21.68 15.66 2.63
CA THR A 485 20.97 16.55 1.71
C THR A 485 21.35 16.24 0.26
N THR A 486 20.37 16.07 -0.63
CA THR A 486 20.63 15.89 -2.07
C THR A 486 19.55 16.52 -2.93
N THR A 487 19.90 16.90 -4.15
CA THR A 487 18.94 17.32 -5.19
C THR A 487 18.51 16.16 -6.09
N SER A 488 19.13 14.98 -5.93
CA SER A 488 18.80 13.78 -6.70
C SER A 488 17.69 12.97 -6.03
N PRO A 489 16.48 12.89 -6.63
CA PRO A 489 15.38 12.09 -6.06
C PRO A 489 15.73 10.60 -6.03
N LYS A 490 16.49 10.09 -7.01
CA LYS A 490 16.92 8.69 -7.07
C LYS A 490 17.95 8.38 -5.98
N LEU A 491 18.89 9.28 -5.71
CA LEU A 491 19.85 9.09 -4.62
C LEU A 491 19.19 9.15 -3.25
N ALA A 492 18.25 10.07 -3.04
CA ALA A 492 17.45 10.13 -1.82
C ALA A 492 16.68 8.83 -1.58
N TYR A 493 16.05 8.28 -2.62
CA TYR A 493 15.38 6.97 -2.58
C TYR A 493 16.36 5.84 -2.23
N GLN A 494 17.52 5.80 -2.87
CA GLN A 494 18.52 4.76 -2.62
C GLN A 494 19.01 4.80 -1.17
N LEU A 495 19.26 5.99 -0.62
CA LEU A 495 19.62 6.16 0.78
C LEU A 495 18.51 5.69 1.73
N VAL A 496 17.25 6.09 1.49
CA VAL A 496 16.11 5.62 2.29
C VAL A 496 16.04 4.08 2.27
N THR A 497 16.22 3.48 1.10
CA THR A 497 16.16 2.02 0.92
C THR A 497 17.31 1.31 1.64
N MET A 498 18.54 1.81 1.54
CA MET A 498 19.70 1.27 2.27
C MET A 498 19.53 1.37 3.78
N LEU A 499 18.96 2.48 4.29
CA LEU A 499 18.68 2.64 5.72
C LEU A 499 17.58 1.66 6.20
N LEU A 500 16.51 1.47 5.43
CA LEU A 500 15.46 0.51 5.75
C LEU A 500 15.98 -0.93 5.78
N ARG A 501 16.87 -1.31 4.84
CA ARG A 501 17.55 -2.62 4.84
C ARG A 501 18.42 -2.84 6.07
N GLN A 502 19.03 -1.78 6.59
CA GLN A 502 19.77 -1.77 7.86
C GLN A 502 18.86 -1.70 9.11
N LYS A 503 17.54 -1.82 8.95
CA LYS A 503 16.54 -1.73 10.02
C LYS A 503 16.54 -0.37 10.74
N ILE A 504 16.94 0.68 10.02
CA ILE A 504 16.89 2.07 10.47
C ILE A 504 15.68 2.72 9.80
N LEU A 505 14.82 3.38 10.57
CA LEU A 505 13.68 4.14 10.01
C LEU A 505 14.11 5.60 9.79
N PRO A 506 14.40 6.01 8.53
CA PRO A 506 14.71 7.39 8.19
C PRO A 506 13.45 8.25 8.10
N SER A 507 13.65 9.57 8.07
CA SER A 507 12.69 10.59 7.69
C SER A 507 13.11 11.24 6.41
N LEU A 508 12.24 11.26 5.42
CA LEU A 508 12.39 12.06 4.21
C LEU A 508 11.63 13.37 4.40
N LYS A 509 12.24 14.49 4.03
CA LYS A 509 11.56 15.78 3.85
C LYS A 509 12.00 16.35 2.50
N SER A 510 11.06 16.90 1.74
CA SER A 510 11.37 17.70 0.57
C SER A 510 11.09 19.17 0.85
N SER A 511 11.96 20.03 0.34
CA SER A 511 11.77 21.48 0.28
C SER A 511 12.14 21.96 -1.12
N HIS A 512 11.83 23.21 -1.42
CA HIS A 512 12.32 23.87 -2.63
C HIS A 512 13.30 24.96 -2.23
N LYS A 513 14.42 25.06 -2.95
CA LYS A 513 15.39 26.14 -2.80
C LYS A 513 15.50 26.92 -4.10
N GLN A 514 15.47 28.25 -3.97
CA GLN A 514 15.72 29.15 -5.08
C GLN A 514 17.23 29.30 -5.28
N TYR A 515 17.67 28.98 -6.48
CA TYR A 515 19.02 29.25 -6.96
C TYR A 515 18.93 30.30 -8.08
N GLY A 516 20.06 30.89 -8.47
CA GLY A 516 20.11 31.86 -9.59
C GLY A 516 19.65 31.32 -10.95
N TRP A 517 19.26 30.04 -11.03
CA TRP A 517 18.88 29.32 -12.25
C TRP A 517 17.51 28.64 -12.11
N GLY A 518 16.75 28.95 -11.07
CA GLY A 518 15.41 28.40 -10.84
C GLY A 518 15.21 27.81 -9.44
N GLU A 519 13.98 27.38 -9.21
CA GLU A 519 13.57 26.69 -7.99
C GLU A 519 13.80 25.18 -8.16
N HIS A 520 14.53 24.56 -7.23
CA HIS A 520 14.90 23.16 -7.32
C HIS A 520 14.51 22.39 -6.06
N PRO A 521 14.00 21.14 -6.19
CA PRO A 521 13.68 20.30 -5.06
C PRO A 521 14.97 19.86 -4.34
N VAL A 522 14.92 19.90 -3.02
CA VAL A 522 15.99 19.44 -2.13
C VAL A 522 15.40 18.41 -1.18
N PHE A 523 16.03 17.25 -1.12
CA PHE A 523 15.64 16.12 -0.28
C PHE A 523 16.58 16.03 0.93
N HIS A 524 15.98 16.06 2.12
CA HIS A 524 16.65 15.85 3.39
C HIS A 524 16.29 14.46 3.92
N VAL A 525 17.27 13.57 4.01
CA VAL A 525 17.11 12.24 4.60
C VAL A 525 17.73 12.27 5.99
N ARG A 526 16.89 12.17 7.03
CA ARG A 526 17.30 12.24 8.42
C ARG A 526 17.13 10.92 9.15
N TRP A 527 18.10 10.52 9.95
CA TRP A 527 17.97 9.33 10.79
C TRP A 527 18.78 9.47 12.07
N SER A 528 18.67 8.48 12.96
CA SER A 528 19.49 8.40 14.16
C SER A 528 19.71 6.92 14.47
N GLU A 529 20.93 6.58 14.89
CA GLU A 529 21.29 5.22 15.30
C GLU A 529 20.71 4.86 16.69
N HIS A 530 20.30 5.86 17.48
CA HIS A 530 19.81 5.67 18.85
C HIS A 530 18.44 6.33 19.07
N LYS A 531 17.34 5.59 18.91
CA LYS A 531 16.01 6.12 19.28
C LYS A 531 15.69 5.89 20.76
N LYS A 532 15.38 7.00 21.46
CA LYS A 532 14.74 7.00 22.79
C LYS A 532 13.27 6.49 22.70
N ARG A 533 13.00 5.39 23.42
CA ARG A 533 11.80 5.02 24.20
C ARG A 533 10.43 4.69 23.58
N LYS A 534 10.09 4.89 22.30
CA LYS A 534 8.83 4.32 21.73
C LYS A 534 9.01 3.79 20.30
N PRO A 535 8.75 2.49 20.02
CA PRO A 535 8.81 1.98 18.66
C PRO A 535 7.68 2.61 17.85
N GLN A 536 8.07 3.42 16.86
CA GLN A 536 7.21 3.99 15.81
C GLN A 536 7.28 3.17 14.51
N ALA A 537 8.22 2.22 14.48
CA ALA A 537 8.38 1.21 13.45
C ALA A 537 8.44 -0.19 14.09
N TRP A 538 7.95 -1.18 13.37
CA TRP A 538 8.23 -2.58 13.63
C TRP A 538 8.75 -3.23 12.36
N PHE A 539 10.04 -3.56 12.36
CA PHE A 539 10.66 -4.24 11.24
C PHE A 539 10.30 -5.72 11.25
N THR A 540 9.96 -6.22 10.08
CA THR A 540 9.70 -7.62 9.76
C THR A 540 10.77 -8.10 8.78
N ASP A 541 10.67 -9.33 8.29
CA ASP A 541 11.62 -9.85 7.30
C ASP A 541 11.51 -9.11 5.97
N ASN A 542 10.29 -8.89 5.47
CA ASN A 542 10.02 -8.36 4.12
C ASN A 542 9.76 -6.84 4.06
N GLY A 543 9.72 -6.17 5.21
CA GLY A 543 9.33 -4.76 5.26
C GLY A 543 9.31 -4.19 6.67
N VAL A 544 8.71 -3.02 6.80
CA VAL A 544 8.50 -2.33 8.08
C VAL A 544 7.06 -1.85 8.18
N TRP A 545 6.47 -2.06 9.36
CA TRP A 545 5.22 -1.42 9.74
C TRP A 545 5.55 -0.10 10.41
N VAL A 546 4.95 0.99 9.94
CA VAL A 546 5.15 2.34 10.47
C VAL A 546 3.84 2.90 10.98
N ARG A 547 3.85 3.45 12.18
CA ARG A 547 2.63 3.97 12.82
C ARG A 547 2.07 5.16 12.04
N ILE A 548 0.77 5.19 11.79
CA ILE A 548 0.06 6.37 11.30
C ILE A 548 -0.11 7.33 12.49
N LYS A 549 0.50 8.52 12.41
CA LYS A 549 0.41 9.55 13.46
C LYS A 549 -0.84 10.40 13.31
N LYS A 550 -1.21 10.69 12.05
CA LYS A 550 -2.30 11.57 11.68
C LYS A 550 -3.04 10.99 10.49
N ILE A 551 -4.35 11.07 10.56
CA ILE A 551 -5.26 10.90 9.44
C ILE A 551 -6.38 11.89 9.70
N GLU A 552 -6.62 12.80 8.76
CA GLU A 552 -7.59 13.88 8.90
C GLU A 552 -8.17 14.26 7.55
N PRO A 553 -9.40 14.80 7.52
CA PRO A 553 -9.97 15.36 6.29
C PRO A 553 -9.05 16.42 5.71
N TYR A 554 -8.89 16.40 4.38
CA TYR A 554 -8.10 17.34 3.62
C TYR A 554 -8.98 17.95 2.52
N PRO A 555 -9.27 19.27 2.59
CA PRO A 555 -10.09 19.92 1.58
C PRO A 555 -9.31 19.98 0.25
N TYR A 556 -9.78 19.24 -0.74
CA TYR A 556 -9.18 19.22 -2.06
C TYR A 556 -10.25 19.06 -3.13
N GLU A 557 -10.25 20.00 -4.06
CA GLU A 557 -11.02 19.94 -5.30
C GLU A 557 -10.03 19.96 -6.45
N GLY A 558 -10.15 19.00 -7.35
CA GLY A 558 -9.19 18.88 -8.44
C GLY A 558 -9.17 17.48 -9.01
N GLU A 559 -8.06 17.16 -9.65
CA GLU A 559 -7.88 15.87 -10.29
C GLU A 559 -7.23 14.89 -9.33
N VAL A 560 -7.58 13.63 -9.48
CA VAL A 560 -6.98 12.52 -8.76
C VAL A 560 -6.61 11.44 -9.74
N TYR A 561 -5.54 10.73 -9.41
CA TYR A 561 -4.85 9.80 -10.30
C TYR A 561 -4.77 8.43 -9.65
N ASN A 562 -4.86 7.37 -10.45
CA ASN A 562 -4.46 6.02 -10.08
C ASN A 562 -3.84 5.37 -11.32
N PHE A 563 -3.33 4.16 -11.19
CA PHE A 563 -2.89 3.38 -12.33
C PHE A 563 -2.99 1.90 -12.02
N GLU A 564 -3.05 1.11 -13.09
CA GLU A 564 -2.99 -0.34 -13.02
C GLU A 564 -1.57 -0.80 -13.28
N VAL A 565 -1.16 -1.85 -12.57
CA VAL A 565 0.14 -2.48 -12.79
C VAL A 565 -0.01 -3.94 -13.14
N GLU A 566 0.99 -4.44 -13.86
CA GLU A 566 1.06 -5.82 -14.31
C GLU A 566 1.37 -6.75 -13.12
N ASN A 567 0.68 -7.89 -13.04
CA ASN A 567 1.02 -8.99 -12.13
C ASN A 567 1.03 -8.68 -10.61
N ILE A 568 0.67 -7.47 -10.18
CA ILE A 568 0.45 -7.08 -8.77
C ILE A 568 -0.75 -6.12 -8.66
N GLU A 569 -1.32 -6.01 -7.45
CA GLU A 569 -2.54 -5.22 -7.19
C GLU A 569 -2.29 -4.01 -6.29
N ASN A 570 -1.06 -3.51 -6.28
CA ASN A 570 -0.62 -2.47 -5.36
C ASN A 570 0.62 -1.76 -5.89
N TYR A 571 0.95 -0.61 -5.30
CA TYR A 571 2.19 0.09 -5.54
C TYR A 571 2.62 0.86 -4.29
N LEU A 572 3.89 1.22 -4.23
CA LEU A 572 4.52 1.84 -3.08
C LEU A 572 4.58 3.37 -3.25
N THR A 573 4.15 4.08 -2.22
CA THR A 573 4.35 5.52 -2.03
C THR A 573 5.30 5.78 -0.86
N PRO A 574 5.85 7.00 -0.70
CA PRO A 574 6.64 7.36 0.48
C PRO A 574 5.92 7.23 1.82
N ALA A 575 4.58 7.23 1.82
CA ALA A 575 3.81 7.03 3.03
C ALA A 575 3.65 5.54 3.36
N GLY A 576 3.44 4.71 2.34
CA GLY A 576 3.21 3.28 2.46
C GLY A 576 2.62 2.67 1.19
N ILE A 577 2.33 1.37 1.26
CA ILE A 577 1.74 0.64 0.14
C ILE A 577 0.24 0.91 0.03
N VAL A 578 -0.21 1.14 -1.21
CA VAL A 578 -1.61 1.44 -1.55
C VAL A 578 -2.09 0.51 -2.67
N HIS A 579 -3.40 0.33 -2.78
CA HIS A 579 -4.00 -0.62 -3.72
C HIS A 579 -4.15 -0.01 -5.12
N ASN A 580 -4.07 -0.84 -6.17
CA ASN A 580 -4.40 -0.43 -7.54
C ASN A 580 -5.83 -0.85 -7.93
N CYS A 581 -6.41 -0.37 -9.03
CA CYS A 581 -7.85 -0.53 -9.27
C CYS A 581 -8.31 -1.96 -9.69
N ARG A 582 -8.28 -2.97 -8.80
CA ARG A 582 -8.52 -4.39 -9.19
C ARG A 582 -9.36 -5.30 -8.25
N TYR A 583 -10.28 -4.80 -7.43
CA TYR A 583 -11.11 -5.69 -6.58
C TYR A 583 -12.29 -6.37 -7.36
N CYS A 584 -12.01 -7.31 -8.28
CA CYS A 584 -13.04 -8.10 -9.01
C CYS A 584 -12.66 -9.58 -9.14
N VAL A 585 -13.59 -10.53 -8.88
CA VAL A 585 -13.35 -11.99 -8.97
C VAL A 585 -12.93 -12.44 -10.36
N PHE A 586 -13.42 -11.77 -11.40
CA PHE A 586 -13.05 -12.03 -12.79
C PHE A 586 -11.85 -11.19 -13.25
N ALA A 587 -11.16 -10.45 -12.36
CA ALA A 587 -10.06 -9.55 -12.71
C ALA A 587 -8.93 -10.24 -13.47
N LYS A 588 -8.75 -11.56 -13.26
CA LYS A 588 -7.74 -12.38 -13.93
C LYS A 588 -8.03 -12.63 -15.42
N ILE A 589 -9.29 -12.50 -15.84
CA ILE A 589 -9.74 -12.79 -17.21
C ILE A 589 -10.47 -11.60 -17.87
N CYS A 590 -10.60 -10.47 -17.16
CA CYS A 590 -11.30 -9.29 -17.65
C CYS A 590 -10.45 -8.52 -18.66
N PRO A 591 -10.85 -8.39 -19.95
CA PRO A 591 -10.20 -7.52 -20.91
C PRO A 591 -10.53 -6.03 -20.67
N TYR A 592 -11.55 -5.73 -19.86
CA TYR A 592 -11.97 -4.39 -19.44
C TYR A 592 -11.55 -4.06 -18.01
N LYS A 593 -10.42 -4.62 -17.58
CA LYS A 593 -9.57 -4.04 -16.51
C LYS A 593 -9.51 -2.54 -16.80
N VAL A 594 -10.04 -1.70 -15.90
CA VAL A 594 -10.58 -0.35 -16.16
C VAL A 594 -9.87 0.36 -17.32
N VAL A 595 -10.35 0.21 -18.56
CA VAL A 595 -10.09 1.12 -19.69
C VAL A 595 -11.34 1.99 -19.74
N GLU A 596 -11.40 3.12 -19.04
CA GLU A 596 -10.99 4.46 -19.50
C GLU A 596 -10.73 5.40 -18.29
#